data_AF-A0A954LBV7-F1
#
_entry.id   AF-A0A954LBV7-F1
#
_cell.length_a   1.000
_cell.length_b   1.000
_cell.length_c   1.000
_cell.angle_alpha   90.00
_cell.angle_beta   90.00
_cell.angle_gamma   90.00
#
_symmetry.space_group_name_H-M   'P 1'
#
loop_
_entity.id
_entity.type
_entity.pdbx_description
1 polymer ?
#
loop_
_entity_poly.entity_id
_entity_poly.type
_entity_poly.pdbx_seq_one_letter_code
_entity_poly.pdbx_strand_id
1 'polypeptide(L)'
;MAKNDDAMEEVIRRLESRLAKLEQAVHHSQTGSAGSQSSGTDTSPGASPMDIGHCTLPQVPDRKFGSDVSPFRESLIRYIGKKWVNGTKLKYYFIEDGVDRGNAANVDLVRRAFDAWKEVGIGIEFEETSSIDNAQVRIGFRRGDGAWSYVGRDVIDIPGRYERTMNFGWDLTRDPRGGGLDTPIHEIGHTLGFPHEHQNPFAGIVWNEEVVYRTFGGPPNNWPRDQVYHNILRKLSTSEVEGSNWDPNSIMHYAFPAGLIDQPIQYRNGLTPMDGLTDTDRERARTFYPAKAARKFTVLKPFQLESLSLKPGEQKNFEIIPERSDEFTIQTFGRSDSVMVLFEDVNGEEVFVAGDDDSGTNLNAKITTRLVQGRRYVLRIRLYLNWASGDTAVLLW
;
A
#
# COMPACT_ATOMS: atom_id res chain seq x y z
N MET A 1 -28.79 -14.18 33.95
CA MET A 1 -29.61 -14.49 32.75
C MET A 1 -30.04 -13.23 32.01
N ALA A 2 -30.51 -12.17 32.66
CA ALA A 2 -30.97 -10.93 31.99
C ALA A 2 -29.96 -10.16 31.11
N LYS A 3 -28.63 -10.30 31.28
CA LYS A 3 -27.64 -9.58 30.45
C LYS A 3 -27.38 -10.17 29.06
N ASN A 4 -27.78 -11.42 28.81
CA ASN A 4 -27.60 -12.05 27.49
C ASN A 4 -28.77 -11.77 26.54
N ASP A 5 -29.95 -11.46 27.08
CA ASP A 5 -31.15 -11.21 26.28
C ASP A 5 -31.10 -9.83 25.62
N ASP A 6 -30.64 -8.79 26.33
CA ASP A 6 -30.44 -7.43 25.77
C ASP A 6 -29.42 -7.41 24.62
N ALA A 7 -28.34 -8.20 24.73
CA ALA A 7 -27.33 -8.29 23.69
C ALA A 7 -27.86 -9.00 22.43
N MET A 8 -28.78 -9.94 22.59
CA MET A 8 -29.39 -10.67 21.48
C MET A 8 -30.49 -9.83 20.80
N GLU A 9 -31.26 -9.04 21.55
CA GLU A 9 -32.22 -8.09 20.99
C GLU A 9 -31.53 -6.98 20.17
N GLU A 10 -30.38 -6.46 20.63
CA GLU A 10 -29.59 -5.47 19.88
C GLU A 10 -29.08 -6.05 18.54
N VAL A 11 -28.69 -7.33 18.53
CA VAL A 11 -28.25 -8.02 17.31
C VAL A 11 -29.42 -8.24 16.35
N ILE A 12 -30.58 -8.67 16.84
CA ILE A 12 -31.79 -8.86 16.03
C ILE A 12 -32.21 -7.53 15.40
N ARG A 13 -32.23 -6.44 16.16
CA ARG A 13 -32.61 -5.11 15.68
C ARG A 13 -31.66 -4.59 14.59
N ARG A 14 -30.36 -4.88 14.69
CA ARG A 14 -29.37 -4.57 13.65
C ARG A 14 -29.57 -5.40 12.39
N LEU A 15 -29.94 -6.68 12.52
CA LEU A 15 -30.21 -7.56 11.38
C LEU A 15 -31.48 -7.13 10.64
N GLU A 16 -32.56 -6.79 11.36
CA GLU A 16 -33.80 -6.27 10.77
C GLU A 16 -33.58 -4.95 10.02
N SER A 17 -32.77 -4.04 10.56
CA SER A 17 -32.41 -2.79 9.88
C SER A 17 -31.60 -3.03 8.60
N ARG A 18 -30.71 -4.04 8.58
CA ARG A 18 -29.95 -4.42 7.38
C ARG A 18 -30.84 -5.08 6.33
N LEU A 19 -31.79 -5.90 6.74
CA LEU A 19 -32.74 -6.56 5.84
C LEU A 19 -33.64 -5.52 5.14
N ALA A 20 -34.17 -4.55 5.89
CA ALA A 20 -35.00 -3.48 5.31
C ALA A 20 -34.24 -2.62 4.29
N LYS A 21 -32.94 -2.34 4.52
CA LYS A 21 -32.09 -1.62 3.57
C LYS A 21 -31.82 -2.42 2.29
N LEU A 22 -31.66 -3.75 2.42
CA LEU A 22 -31.48 -4.64 1.27
C LEU A 22 -32.78 -4.76 0.44
N GLU A 23 -33.94 -4.86 1.09
CA GLU A 23 -35.24 -4.87 0.40
C GLU A 23 -35.48 -3.55 -0.36
N GLN A 24 -35.12 -2.41 0.21
CA GLN A 24 -35.19 -1.11 -0.47
C GLN A 24 -34.26 -1.03 -1.69
N ALA A 25 -33.03 -1.57 -1.57
CA ALA A 25 -32.06 -1.60 -2.68
C ALA A 25 -32.53 -2.52 -3.82
N VAL A 26 -33.13 -3.66 -3.50
CA VAL A 26 -33.71 -4.57 -4.49
C VAL A 26 -34.92 -3.91 -5.19
N HIS A 27 -35.76 -3.17 -4.47
CA HIS A 27 -36.91 -2.50 -5.07
C HIS A 27 -36.53 -1.33 -6.01
N HIS A 28 -35.43 -0.64 -5.73
CA HIS A 28 -34.86 0.38 -6.63
C HIS A 28 -34.23 -0.24 -7.89
N SER A 29 -33.71 -1.47 -7.81
CA SER A 29 -33.17 -2.17 -8.97
C SER A 29 -34.24 -2.68 -9.95
N GLN A 30 -35.49 -2.84 -9.51
CA GLN A 30 -36.58 -3.40 -10.31
C GLN A 30 -37.48 -2.37 -11.01
N THR A 31 -37.37 -1.08 -10.66
CA THR A 31 -38.28 -0.03 -11.18
C THR A 31 -37.64 0.89 -12.23
N GLY A 32 -36.38 0.67 -12.61
CA GLY A 32 -35.61 1.51 -13.54
C GLY A 32 -35.75 1.19 -15.04
N SER A 33 -36.93 0.80 -15.54
CA SER A 33 -37.14 0.61 -16.99
C SER A 33 -38.50 1.15 -17.46
N ALA A 34 -38.53 2.44 -17.83
CA ALA A 34 -39.55 3.00 -18.72
C ALA A 34 -38.95 4.20 -19.47
N GLY A 35 -39.04 4.15 -20.80
CA GLY A 35 -38.21 4.94 -21.72
C GLY A 35 -38.62 6.40 -21.94
N SER A 36 -37.70 7.13 -22.59
CA SER A 36 -37.96 8.40 -23.27
C SER A 36 -37.03 8.50 -24.48
N GLN A 37 -37.62 8.61 -25.67
CA GLN A 37 -36.92 8.94 -26.92
C GLN A 37 -36.71 10.45 -27.01
N SER A 38 -35.49 10.93 -27.28
CA SER A 38 -35.29 12.10 -28.14
C SER A 38 -33.85 12.22 -28.69
N SER A 39 -33.81 12.43 -30.00
CA SER A 39 -32.89 13.24 -30.80
C SER A 39 -31.40 13.32 -30.48
N GLY A 40 -30.64 12.58 -31.28
CA GLY A 40 -29.32 12.88 -31.86
C GLY A 40 -28.52 14.09 -31.37
N THR A 41 -27.45 13.78 -30.65
CA THR A 41 -26.14 14.43 -30.81
C THR A 41 -25.06 13.34 -30.74
N ASP A 42 -24.13 13.43 -31.68
CA ASP A 42 -23.00 12.54 -31.89
C ASP A 42 -22.13 12.47 -30.61
N THR A 43 -22.30 11.40 -29.84
CA THR A 43 -21.47 11.09 -28.68
C THR A 43 -20.80 9.76 -28.97
N SER A 44 -19.48 9.79 -29.17
CA SER A 44 -18.68 8.58 -29.12
C SER A 44 -18.98 7.87 -27.79
N PRO A 45 -19.23 6.54 -27.78
CA PRO A 45 -19.53 5.83 -26.55
C PRO A 45 -18.39 6.03 -25.55
N GLY A 46 -18.73 6.44 -24.33
CA GLY A 46 -17.75 6.59 -23.25
C GLY A 46 -16.98 5.30 -23.06
N ALA A 47 -15.65 5.39 -22.88
CA ALA A 47 -14.81 4.24 -22.66
C ALA A 47 -15.31 3.45 -21.45
N SER A 48 -15.47 2.13 -21.59
CA SER A 48 -15.73 1.24 -20.46
C SER A 48 -14.46 1.13 -19.60
N PRO A 49 -14.54 0.83 -18.28
CA PRO A 49 -13.35 0.49 -17.49
C PRO A 49 -12.45 -0.57 -18.13
N MET A 50 -13.04 -1.41 -18.99
CA MET A 50 -12.38 -2.47 -19.76
C MET A 50 -11.62 -2.00 -21.01
N ASP A 51 -11.90 -0.78 -21.50
CA ASP A 51 -11.26 -0.19 -22.68
C ASP A 51 -9.99 0.58 -22.31
N ILE A 52 -9.64 0.60 -21.02
CA ILE A 52 -8.49 1.31 -20.46
C ILE A 52 -7.53 0.29 -19.86
N GLY A 53 -6.24 0.62 -19.88
CA GLY A 53 -5.19 -0.24 -19.33
C GLY A 53 -5.42 -0.64 -17.87
N HIS A 54 -4.80 -1.75 -17.50
CA HIS A 54 -4.66 -2.20 -16.12
C HIS A 54 -3.29 -1.80 -15.57
N CYS A 55 -3.19 -1.72 -14.24
CA CYS A 55 -1.91 -1.45 -13.58
C CYS A 55 -0.89 -2.53 -13.95
N THR A 56 0.40 -2.20 -13.99
CA THR A 56 1.47 -3.20 -14.17
C THR A 56 2.56 -3.00 -13.16
N LEU A 57 2.68 -3.90 -12.18
CA LEU A 57 3.74 -3.76 -11.18
C LEU A 57 5.11 -3.93 -11.85
N PRO A 58 6.03 -2.96 -11.69
CA PRO A 58 7.40 -3.13 -12.14
C PRO A 58 8.04 -4.32 -11.42
N GLN A 59 8.72 -5.20 -12.15
CA GLN A 59 9.42 -6.32 -11.53
C GLN A 59 10.68 -5.81 -10.83
N VAL A 60 10.70 -5.92 -9.51
CA VAL A 60 11.89 -5.68 -8.69
C VAL A 60 12.53 -7.04 -8.40
N PRO A 61 13.86 -7.19 -8.58
CA PRO A 61 14.55 -8.42 -8.23
C PRO A 61 14.23 -8.85 -6.80
N ASP A 62 13.88 -10.11 -6.65
CA ASP A 62 13.63 -10.69 -5.34
C ASP A 62 14.89 -10.62 -4.48
N ARG A 63 14.71 -10.17 -3.23
CA ARG A 63 15.78 -10.20 -2.21
C ARG A 63 16.27 -11.64 -2.08
N LYS A 64 17.59 -11.85 -2.11
CA LYS A 64 18.16 -13.18 -1.89
C LYS A 64 18.35 -13.39 -0.40
N PHE A 65 17.80 -14.48 0.11
CA PHE A 65 17.91 -14.87 1.51
C PHE A 65 18.95 -15.99 1.69
N GLY A 66 19.55 -16.06 2.87
CA GLY A 66 20.42 -17.18 3.26
C GLY A 66 19.62 -18.50 3.32
N SER A 67 20.30 -19.63 3.16
CA SER A 67 19.66 -20.96 3.19
C SER A 67 19.01 -21.32 4.54
N ASP A 68 19.31 -20.55 5.58
CA ASP A 68 18.77 -20.65 6.94
C ASP A 68 17.45 -19.90 7.14
N VAL A 69 17.01 -19.10 6.15
CA VAL A 69 15.73 -18.39 6.17
C VAL A 69 14.64 -19.32 5.63
N SER A 70 13.60 -19.58 6.44
CA SER A 70 12.47 -20.41 6.00
C SER A 70 11.58 -19.67 4.96
N PRO A 71 10.87 -20.38 4.08
CA PRO A 71 9.98 -19.75 3.09
C PRO A 71 8.89 -18.85 3.73
N PHE A 72 8.38 -19.25 4.89
CA PHE A 72 7.45 -18.45 5.67
C PHE A 72 8.09 -17.12 6.14
N ARG A 73 9.32 -17.18 6.67
CA ARG A 73 10.09 -15.99 7.10
C ARG A 73 10.39 -15.07 5.93
N GLU A 74 10.87 -15.63 4.83
CA GLU A 74 11.12 -14.90 3.58
C GLU A 74 9.89 -14.11 3.13
N SER A 75 8.72 -14.75 3.11
CA SER A 75 7.49 -14.10 2.66
C SER A 75 7.06 -12.93 3.56
N LEU A 76 7.19 -13.04 4.88
CA LEU A 76 6.86 -11.96 5.81
C LEU A 76 7.82 -10.78 5.67
N ILE A 77 9.12 -11.05 5.51
CA ILE A 77 10.10 -10.01 5.21
C ILE A 77 9.76 -9.34 3.88
N ARG A 78 9.33 -10.08 2.87
CA ARG A 78 8.91 -9.53 1.58
C ARG A 78 7.66 -8.66 1.69
N TYR A 79 6.69 -8.99 2.53
CA TYR A 79 5.45 -8.21 2.61
C TYR A 79 5.52 -7.01 3.56
N ILE A 80 6.04 -7.22 4.78
CA ILE A 80 6.15 -6.16 5.78
C ILE A 80 7.38 -5.30 5.48
N GLY A 81 8.44 -5.88 4.91
CA GLY A 81 9.63 -5.15 4.51
C GLY A 81 9.39 -4.10 3.44
N LYS A 82 8.31 -4.21 2.65
CA LYS A 82 7.94 -3.17 1.69
C LYS A 82 7.24 -1.99 2.37
N LYS A 83 6.67 -2.16 3.57
CA LYS A 83 5.97 -1.08 4.27
C LYS A 83 6.97 -0.04 4.77
N TRP A 84 6.57 1.22 4.72
CA TRP A 84 7.33 2.30 5.35
C TRP A 84 7.31 2.14 6.88
N VAL A 85 8.28 2.71 7.58
CA VAL A 85 8.09 2.92 9.03
C VAL A 85 6.98 3.95 9.22
N ASN A 86 6.08 3.70 10.16
CA ASN A 86 4.97 4.60 10.42
C ASN A 86 5.51 5.96 10.87
N GLY A 87 4.95 7.03 10.32
CA GLY A 87 5.44 8.39 10.52
C GLY A 87 6.43 8.92 9.51
N THR A 88 6.81 8.12 8.53
CA THR A 88 7.53 8.64 7.37
C THR A 88 6.69 9.71 6.66
N LYS A 89 7.35 10.82 6.33
CA LYS A 89 6.86 11.80 5.37
C LYS A 89 7.42 11.45 4.00
N LEU A 90 6.55 11.13 3.06
CA LEU A 90 6.88 10.84 1.67
C LEU A 90 6.73 12.10 0.82
N LYS A 91 7.85 12.55 0.26
CA LYS A 91 7.87 13.67 -0.67
C LYS A 91 7.65 13.14 -2.09
N TYR A 92 6.72 13.75 -2.80
CA TYR A 92 6.41 13.40 -4.19
C TYR A 92 6.63 14.59 -5.12
N TYR A 93 7.08 14.29 -6.34
CA TYR A 93 7.36 15.27 -7.39
C TYR A 93 6.71 14.81 -8.69
N PHE A 94 5.99 15.72 -9.35
CA PHE A 94 5.52 15.51 -10.71
C PHE A 94 6.62 15.91 -11.69
N ILE A 95 7.01 15.01 -12.59
CA ILE A 95 8.01 15.33 -13.61
C ILE A 95 7.44 16.40 -14.55
N GLU A 96 8.13 17.53 -14.66
CA GLU A 96 7.62 18.72 -15.38
C GLU A 96 8.11 18.81 -16.84
N ASP A 97 9.05 17.94 -17.24
CA ASP A 97 9.72 18.02 -18.53
C ASP A 97 9.49 16.80 -19.42
N GLY A 98 9.61 17.01 -20.73
CA GLY A 98 9.63 15.94 -21.73
C GLY A 98 8.32 15.14 -21.84
N VAL A 99 8.46 13.88 -22.25
CA VAL A 99 7.32 12.98 -22.52
C VAL A 99 6.65 12.44 -21.24
N ASP A 100 7.27 12.68 -20.08
CA ASP A 100 6.78 12.24 -18.78
C ASP A 100 5.93 13.33 -18.09
N ARG A 101 5.83 14.53 -18.69
CA ARG A 101 5.04 15.64 -18.17
C ARG A 101 3.53 15.39 -18.26
N GLY A 102 2.84 15.54 -17.12
CA GLY A 102 1.37 15.52 -17.05
C GLY A 102 0.73 16.86 -17.44
N ASN A 103 -0.47 16.81 -18.01
CA ASN A 103 -1.31 18.01 -18.11
C ASN A 103 -1.94 18.35 -16.75
N ALA A 104 -2.38 19.60 -16.57
CA ALA A 104 -2.89 20.09 -15.29
C ALA A 104 -4.05 19.24 -14.73
N ALA A 105 -4.99 18.84 -15.58
CA ALA A 105 -6.15 18.05 -15.14
C ALA A 105 -5.76 16.65 -14.63
N ASN A 106 -4.78 15.99 -15.26
CA ASN A 106 -4.25 14.71 -14.78
C ASN A 106 -3.47 14.89 -13.47
N VAL A 107 -2.66 15.94 -13.35
CA VAL A 107 -1.93 16.25 -12.11
C VAL A 107 -2.90 16.50 -10.95
N ASP A 108 -3.98 17.25 -11.18
CA ASP A 108 -4.98 17.54 -10.16
C ASP A 108 -5.79 16.31 -9.72
N LEU A 109 -6.00 15.33 -10.61
CA LEU A 109 -6.54 14.01 -10.24
C LEU A 109 -5.61 13.27 -9.27
N VAL A 110 -4.31 13.26 -9.54
CA VAL A 110 -3.32 12.59 -8.68
C VAL A 110 -3.19 13.29 -7.32
N ARG A 111 -3.23 14.63 -7.27
CA ARG A 111 -3.27 15.38 -6.00
C ARG A 111 -4.47 15.01 -5.14
N ARG A 112 -5.68 14.97 -5.74
CA ARG A 112 -6.89 14.54 -5.03
C ARG A 112 -6.82 13.10 -4.53
N ALA A 113 -6.13 12.22 -5.25
CA ALA A 113 -5.90 10.86 -4.79
C ALA A 113 -4.94 10.78 -3.60
N PHE A 114 -3.91 11.63 -3.53
CA PHE A 114 -3.14 11.81 -2.30
C PHE A 114 -4.00 12.31 -1.15
N ASP A 115 -4.93 13.23 -1.41
CA ASP A 115 -5.85 13.73 -0.38
C ASP A 115 -6.79 12.63 0.13
N ALA A 116 -7.29 11.76 -0.75
CA ALA A 116 -8.09 10.59 -0.34
C ALA A 116 -7.34 9.68 0.65
N TRP A 117 -6.04 9.46 0.46
CA TRP A 117 -5.21 8.73 1.41
C TRP A 117 -4.91 9.52 2.70
N LYS A 118 -4.71 10.85 2.63
CA LYS A 118 -4.56 11.71 3.82
C LYS A 118 -5.82 11.68 4.70
N GLU A 119 -7.01 11.71 4.08
CA GLU A 119 -8.31 11.65 4.76
C GLU A 119 -8.54 10.35 5.55
N VAL A 120 -7.83 9.28 5.22
CA VAL A 120 -7.86 8.04 6.02
C VAL A 120 -7.36 8.29 7.46
N GLY A 121 -6.51 9.30 7.66
CA GLY A 121 -5.92 9.62 8.96
C GLY A 121 -4.81 8.65 9.36
N ILE A 122 -4.09 8.10 8.37
CA ILE A 122 -2.92 7.25 8.61
C ILE A 122 -1.72 8.05 9.11
N GLY A 123 -0.76 7.35 9.69
CA GLY A 123 0.46 7.98 10.21
C GLY A 123 1.51 8.31 9.15
N ILE A 124 1.33 7.95 7.88
CA ILE A 124 2.18 8.41 6.77
C ILE A 124 1.74 9.80 6.32
N GLU A 125 2.69 10.68 6.07
CA GLU A 125 2.45 12.03 5.57
C GLU A 125 2.88 12.11 4.10
N PHE A 126 2.17 12.89 3.29
CA PHE A 126 2.51 13.15 1.89
C PHE A 126 2.75 14.64 1.68
N GLU A 127 3.86 15.00 1.06
CA GLU A 127 4.25 16.38 0.77
C GLU A 127 4.65 16.50 -0.70
N GLU A 128 3.98 17.39 -1.44
CA GLU A 128 4.43 17.76 -2.78
C GLU A 128 5.69 18.62 -2.66
N THR A 129 6.71 18.31 -3.45
CA THR A 129 7.92 19.13 -3.55
C THR A 129 8.10 19.64 -4.96
N SER A 130 8.80 20.77 -5.12
CA SER A 130 9.25 21.31 -6.41
C SER A 130 10.66 20.85 -6.80
N SER A 131 11.32 20.06 -5.93
CA SER A 131 12.66 19.55 -6.19
C SER A 131 12.63 18.04 -6.34
N ILE A 132 12.95 17.55 -7.54
CA ILE A 132 13.11 16.11 -7.79
C ILE A 132 14.15 15.47 -6.86
N ASP A 133 15.15 16.23 -6.41
CA ASP A 133 16.22 15.75 -5.52
C ASP A 133 15.73 15.45 -4.10
N ASN A 134 14.60 16.06 -3.72
CA ASN A 134 14.00 15.86 -2.41
C ASN A 134 12.87 14.82 -2.46
N ALA A 135 12.52 14.30 -3.63
CA ALA A 135 11.37 13.42 -3.83
C ALA A 135 11.77 11.94 -3.80
N GLN A 136 11.13 11.17 -2.91
CA GLN A 136 11.18 9.71 -3.01
C GLN A 136 10.29 9.24 -4.16
N VAL A 137 9.08 9.79 -4.27
CA VAL A 137 8.10 9.39 -5.28
C VAL A 137 8.18 10.34 -6.48
N ARG A 138 8.56 9.82 -7.65
CA ARG A 138 8.74 10.59 -8.90
C ARG A 138 7.69 10.16 -9.91
N ILE A 139 6.72 11.03 -10.18
CA ILE A 139 5.49 10.70 -10.90
C ILE A 139 5.57 11.22 -12.34
N GLY A 140 5.44 10.31 -13.30
CA GLY A 140 5.34 10.64 -14.72
C GLY A 140 3.98 10.30 -15.34
N PHE A 141 3.77 10.76 -16.57
CA PHE A 141 2.53 10.60 -17.33
C PHE A 141 2.79 10.06 -18.75
N ARG A 142 3.78 9.20 -18.90
CA ARG A 142 4.21 8.66 -20.20
C ARG A 142 3.10 7.85 -20.84
N ARG A 143 2.53 8.38 -21.92
CA ARG A 143 1.44 7.71 -22.65
C ARG A 143 1.89 6.36 -23.21
N GLY A 144 1.02 5.36 -23.06
CA GLY A 144 1.25 3.99 -23.53
C GLY A 144 2.14 3.14 -22.62
N ASP A 145 2.69 3.69 -21.54
CA ASP A 145 3.57 2.97 -20.60
C ASP A 145 2.82 2.45 -19.35
N GLY A 146 1.52 2.20 -19.47
CA GLY A 146 0.65 1.70 -18.39
C GLY A 146 0.50 2.65 -17.19
N ALA A 147 -0.34 2.28 -16.23
CA ALA A 147 -0.29 2.87 -14.89
C ALA A 147 0.46 1.91 -13.97
N TRP A 148 1.31 2.45 -13.10
CA TRP A 148 2.09 1.63 -12.19
C TRP A 148 2.76 2.46 -11.10
N SER A 149 3.11 1.80 -10.00
CA SER A 149 4.02 2.31 -8.98
C SER A 149 4.89 1.16 -8.44
N TYR A 150 6.09 1.48 -7.99
CA TYR A 150 6.85 0.54 -7.17
C TYR A 150 6.16 0.33 -5.81
N VAL A 151 6.31 -0.87 -5.25
CA VAL A 151 5.59 -1.25 -4.03
C VAL A 151 6.37 -0.81 -2.79
N GLY A 152 5.86 0.19 -2.09
CA GLY A 152 6.38 0.58 -0.79
C GLY A 152 7.81 1.14 -0.85
N ARG A 153 8.70 0.61 -0.01
CA ARG A 153 10.11 1.04 0.06
C ARG A 153 10.92 0.74 -1.21
N ASP A 154 10.42 -0.08 -2.14
CA ASP A 154 11.10 -0.27 -3.44
C ASP A 154 11.32 1.05 -4.18
N VAL A 155 10.47 2.04 -3.90
CA VAL A 155 10.57 3.40 -4.43
C VAL A 155 11.94 4.04 -4.16
N ILE A 156 12.55 3.82 -2.98
CA ILE A 156 13.85 4.43 -2.63
C ILE A 156 15.05 3.62 -3.13
N ASP A 157 14.84 2.40 -3.61
CA ASP A 157 15.89 1.56 -4.19
C ASP A 157 16.11 1.84 -5.68
N ILE A 158 15.30 2.70 -6.29
CA ILE A 158 15.42 3.09 -7.70
C ILE A 158 16.50 4.17 -7.85
N PRO A 159 17.66 3.85 -8.46
CA PRO A 159 18.86 4.69 -8.39
C PRO A 159 18.81 5.92 -9.30
N GLY A 160 17.98 5.91 -10.35
CA GLY A 160 17.94 7.00 -11.30
C GLY A 160 17.20 8.22 -10.78
N ARG A 161 17.91 9.34 -10.65
CA ARG A 161 17.35 10.66 -10.27
C ARG A 161 16.11 11.04 -11.08
N TYR A 162 16.13 10.76 -12.39
CA TYR A 162 15.05 11.09 -13.33
C TYR A 162 14.20 9.87 -13.71
N GLU A 163 14.45 8.71 -13.11
CA GLU A 163 13.64 7.52 -13.34
C GLU A 163 12.33 7.64 -12.57
N ARG A 164 11.20 7.49 -13.26
CA ARG A 164 9.88 7.45 -12.65
C ARG A 164 9.82 6.32 -11.62
N THR A 165 9.20 6.60 -10.48
CA THR A 165 8.82 5.56 -9.51
C THR A 165 7.31 5.27 -9.56
N MET A 166 6.56 6.09 -10.30
CA MET A 166 5.15 5.94 -10.59
C MET A 166 4.85 6.52 -11.96
N ASN A 167 3.92 5.93 -12.70
CA ASN A 167 3.47 6.43 -14.00
C ASN A 167 1.95 6.34 -14.18
N PHE A 168 1.40 7.27 -14.95
CA PHE A 168 0.04 7.23 -15.45
C PHE A 168 0.00 7.28 -16.99
N GLY A 169 -0.24 6.12 -17.60
CA GLY A 169 -0.05 5.90 -19.05
C GLY A 169 -1.21 6.28 -19.96
N TRP A 170 -2.34 6.74 -19.42
CA TRP A 170 -3.51 7.17 -20.17
C TRP A 170 -4.12 8.42 -19.55
N ASP A 171 -5.01 9.08 -20.30
CA ASP A 171 -5.69 10.27 -19.83
C ASP A 171 -6.69 9.91 -18.73
N LEU A 172 -6.33 10.21 -17.49
CA LEU A 172 -7.12 9.94 -16.29
C LEU A 172 -8.47 10.67 -16.33
N THR A 173 -8.57 11.79 -17.06
CA THR A 173 -9.84 12.52 -17.22
C THR A 173 -10.87 11.75 -18.05
N ARG A 174 -10.41 10.74 -18.81
CA ARG A 174 -11.24 9.84 -19.61
C ARG A 174 -11.43 8.47 -18.96
N ASP A 175 -10.85 8.27 -17.78
CA ASP A 175 -10.96 7.04 -17.02
C ASP A 175 -12.30 7.03 -16.27
N PRO A 176 -13.22 6.09 -16.58
CA PRO A 176 -14.54 6.09 -15.97
C PRO A 176 -14.51 5.64 -14.50
N ARG A 177 -13.44 4.99 -14.04
CA ARG A 177 -13.32 4.44 -12.68
C ARG A 177 -13.17 5.57 -11.66
N GLY A 178 -14.13 5.71 -10.75
CA GLY A 178 -14.14 6.81 -9.78
C GLY A 178 -14.02 8.21 -10.39
N GLY A 179 -14.49 8.40 -11.63
CA GLY A 179 -14.31 9.65 -12.38
C GLY A 179 -12.84 10.03 -12.61
N GLY A 180 -11.96 9.04 -12.73
CA GLY A 180 -10.54 9.17 -12.96
C GLY A 180 -9.67 9.13 -11.70
N LEU A 181 -10.27 9.01 -10.52
CA LEU A 181 -9.55 8.99 -9.24
C LEU A 181 -9.04 7.61 -8.85
N ASP A 182 -9.74 6.54 -9.22
CA ASP A 182 -9.43 5.21 -8.70
C ASP A 182 -8.05 4.72 -9.12
N THR A 183 -7.67 4.95 -10.38
CA THR A 183 -6.33 4.61 -10.88
C THR A 183 -5.23 5.29 -10.02
N PRO A 184 -5.23 6.63 -9.84
CA PRO A 184 -4.30 7.27 -8.91
C PRO A 184 -4.35 6.78 -7.47
N ILE A 185 -5.53 6.52 -6.90
CA ILE A 185 -5.65 6.01 -5.52
C ILE A 185 -4.99 4.63 -5.42
N HIS A 186 -5.20 3.76 -6.41
CA HIS A 186 -4.60 2.44 -6.54
C HIS A 186 -3.07 2.51 -6.59
N GLU A 187 -2.51 3.35 -7.47
CA GLU A 187 -1.04 3.49 -7.60
C GLU A 187 -0.40 4.06 -6.32
N ILE A 188 -1.08 4.98 -5.63
CA ILE A 188 -0.61 5.47 -4.33
C ILE A 188 -0.72 4.38 -3.25
N GLY A 189 -1.70 3.48 -3.35
CA GLY A 189 -1.78 2.28 -2.52
C GLY A 189 -0.57 1.36 -2.68
N HIS A 190 -0.09 1.18 -3.91
CA HIS A 190 1.20 0.50 -4.15
C HIS A 190 2.37 1.24 -3.52
N THR A 191 2.45 2.56 -3.64
CA THR A 191 3.47 3.36 -2.95
C THR A 191 3.43 3.19 -1.43
N LEU A 192 2.25 2.95 -0.83
CA LEU A 192 2.10 2.61 0.59
C LEU A 192 2.49 1.16 0.93
N GLY A 193 2.81 0.35 -0.08
CA GLY A 193 3.26 -1.03 0.03
C GLY A 193 2.13 -2.06 -0.04
N PHE A 194 0.94 -1.71 -0.51
CA PHE A 194 -0.15 -2.67 -0.70
C PHE A 194 -0.02 -3.39 -2.05
N PRO A 195 0.00 -4.73 -2.09
CA PRO A 195 -0.05 -5.49 -3.34
C PRO A 195 -1.48 -5.56 -3.87
N HIS A 196 -1.68 -6.19 -5.02
CA HIS A 196 -3.02 -6.41 -5.56
C HIS A 196 -3.86 -7.37 -4.70
N GLU A 197 -5.14 -7.05 -4.55
CA GLU A 197 -6.05 -7.82 -3.69
C GLU A 197 -6.49 -9.15 -4.34
N HIS A 198 -6.53 -9.26 -5.67
CA HIS A 198 -6.83 -10.53 -6.36
C HIS A 198 -5.74 -11.59 -6.21
N GLN A 199 -4.53 -11.18 -5.80
CA GLN A 199 -3.43 -12.10 -5.51
C GLN A 199 -3.50 -12.65 -4.08
N ASN A 200 -4.46 -12.19 -3.27
CA ASN A 200 -4.73 -12.71 -1.93
C ASN A 200 -5.08 -14.21 -2.01
N PRO A 201 -4.35 -15.11 -1.32
CA PRO A 201 -4.62 -16.55 -1.38
C PRO A 201 -6.00 -16.92 -0.79
N PHE A 202 -6.57 -16.06 0.06
CA PHE A 202 -7.91 -16.24 0.64
C PHE A 202 -9.03 -15.79 -0.29
N ALA A 203 -8.74 -15.21 -1.47
CA ALA A 203 -9.75 -14.85 -2.45
C ALA A 203 -10.52 -16.04 -3.02
N GLY A 204 -9.96 -17.25 -2.90
CA GLY A 204 -10.54 -18.46 -3.49
C GLY A 204 -10.60 -18.42 -5.02
N ILE A 205 -9.92 -17.45 -5.66
CA ILE A 205 -9.95 -17.29 -7.10
C ILE A 205 -9.26 -18.49 -7.76
N VAL A 206 -10.02 -19.13 -8.65
CA VAL A 206 -9.54 -20.10 -9.62
C VAL A 206 -9.69 -19.44 -10.99
N TRP A 207 -8.56 -19.23 -11.66
CA TRP A 207 -8.51 -18.55 -12.95
C TRP A 207 -8.75 -19.53 -14.10
N ASN A 208 -9.45 -19.08 -15.13
CA ASN A 208 -9.34 -19.65 -16.46
C ASN A 208 -8.07 -19.11 -17.12
N GLU A 209 -6.92 -19.69 -16.77
CA GLU A 209 -5.60 -19.10 -17.04
C GLU A 209 -5.36 -18.78 -18.53
N GLU A 210 -5.79 -19.63 -19.46
CA GLU A 210 -5.57 -19.37 -20.89
C GLU A 210 -6.44 -18.21 -21.41
N VAL A 211 -7.65 -18.04 -20.87
CA VAL A 211 -8.47 -16.87 -21.16
C VAL A 211 -7.80 -15.62 -20.56
N VAL A 212 -7.27 -15.70 -19.34
CA VAL A 212 -6.52 -14.59 -18.71
C VAL A 212 -5.32 -14.18 -19.58
N TYR A 213 -4.49 -15.14 -20.00
CA TYR A 213 -3.35 -14.86 -20.88
C TYR A 213 -3.77 -14.21 -22.20
N ARG A 214 -4.84 -14.71 -22.83
CA ARG A 214 -5.34 -14.13 -24.09
C ARG A 214 -5.89 -12.72 -23.89
N THR A 215 -6.64 -12.48 -22.81
CA THR A 215 -7.24 -11.17 -22.51
C THR A 215 -6.17 -10.11 -22.27
N PHE A 216 -5.23 -10.35 -21.35
CA PHE A 216 -4.18 -9.37 -21.01
C PHE A 216 -3.02 -9.35 -22.00
N GLY A 217 -2.87 -10.39 -22.84
CA GLY A 217 -1.94 -10.40 -23.97
C GLY A 217 -2.44 -9.61 -25.19
N GLY A 218 -3.72 -9.26 -25.23
CA GLY A 218 -4.29 -8.36 -26.25
C GLY A 218 -4.25 -6.88 -25.84
N PRO A 219 -4.62 -5.95 -26.75
CA PRO A 219 -4.81 -4.55 -26.39
C PRO A 219 -5.88 -4.37 -25.30
N PRO A 220 -5.76 -3.34 -24.43
CA PRO A 220 -4.73 -2.29 -24.47
C PRO A 220 -3.40 -2.69 -23.81
N ASN A 221 -3.34 -3.80 -23.06
CA ASN A 221 -2.18 -4.18 -22.25
C ASN A 221 -1.01 -4.74 -23.08
N ASN A 222 -1.30 -5.64 -24.02
CA ASN A 222 -0.32 -6.34 -24.86
C ASN A 222 0.81 -7.03 -24.07
N TRP A 223 0.49 -7.61 -22.91
CA TRP A 223 1.51 -8.17 -22.02
C TRP A 223 1.97 -9.57 -22.45
N PRO A 224 3.27 -9.87 -22.38
CA PRO A 224 3.76 -11.24 -22.48
C PRO A 224 3.30 -12.08 -21.28
N ARG A 225 3.30 -13.42 -21.44
CA ARG A 225 2.74 -14.34 -20.44
C ARG A 225 3.40 -14.23 -19.06
N ASP A 226 4.70 -14.00 -18.99
CA ASP A 226 5.41 -13.81 -17.73
C ASP A 226 4.90 -12.57 -16.97
N GLN A 227 4.63 -11.46 -17.67
CA GLN A 227 4.03 -10.26 -17.09
C GLN A 227 2.58 -10.51 -16.64
N VAL A 228 1.78 -11.23 -17.44
CA VAL A 228 0.41 -11.63 -17.03
C VAL A 228 0.46 -12.52 -15.78
N TYR A 229 1.39 -13.47 -15.73
CA TYR A 229 1.55 -14.31 -14.55
C TYR A 229 1.90 -13.47 -13.32
N HIS A 230 2.86 -12.56 -13.44
CA HIS A 230 3.30 -11.71 -12.33
C HIS A 230 2.18 -10.81 -11.80
N ASN A 231 1.45 -10.13 -12.70
CA ASN A 231 0.43 -9.14 -12.35
C ASN A 231 -0.91 -9.77 -11.95
N ILE A 232 -1.30 -10.90 -12.55
CA ILE A 232 -2.64 -11.47 -12.41
C ILE A 232 -2.64 -12.81 -11.67
N LEU A 233 -1.87 -13.79 -12.15
CA LEU A 233 -2.04 -15.20 -11.75
C LEU A 233 -1.26 -15.57 -10.49
N ARG A 234 -0.12 -14.93 -10.25
CA ARG A 234 0.73 -15.20 -9.09
C ARG A 234 -0.08 -14.94 -7.81
N LYS A 235 -0.14 -15.93 -6.92
CA LYS A 235 -0.70 -15.77 -5.58
C LYS A 235 0.38 -15.33 -4.61
N LEU A 236 0.02 -14.43 -3.70
CA LEU A 236 0.80 -14.16 -2.50
C LEU A 236 0.71 -15.38 -1.59
N SER A 237 1.75 -15.64 -0.81
CA SER A 237 1.73 -16.68 0.21
C SER A 237 0.76 -16.30 1.34
N THR A 238 0.24 -17.31 2.04
CA THR A 238 -0.75 -17.13 3.12
C THR A 238 -0.21 -16.30 4.29
N SER A 239 1.11 -16.24 4.46
CA SER A 239 1.80 -15.36 5.42
C SER A 239 1.78 -13.89 5.02
N GLU A 240 1.75 -13.58 3.72
CA GLU A 240 1.80 -12.20 3.21
C GLU A 240 0.45 -11.47 3.34
N VAL A 241 -0.59 -12.15 3.85
CA VAL A 241 -1.95 -11.61 3.88
C VAL A 241 -2.62 -11.81 5.24
N GLU A 242 -1.84 -11.87 6.34
CA GLU A 242 -2.30 -12.08 7.73
C GLU A 242 -3.77 -11.65 7.95
N GLY A 243 -4.66 -12.64 7.99
CA GLY A 243 -6.04 -12.50 8.45
C GLY A 243 -6.98 -11.57 7.66
N SER A 244 -6.61 -11.04 6.49
CA SER A 244 -7.57 -10.22 5.74
C SER A 244 -8.59 -11.13 5.03
N ASN A 245 -9.86 -10.96 5.39
CA ASN A 245 -10.95 -11.38 4.53
C ASN A 245 -10.75 -10.67 3.19
N TRP A 246 -10.61 -11.44 2.12
CA TRP A 246 -10.52 -10.90 0.77
C TRP A 246 -11.66 -9.91 0.51
N ASP A 247 -11.33 -8.71 0.03
CA ASP A 247 -12.30 -7.69 -0.32
C ASP A 247 -12.40 -7.53 -1.85
N PRO A 248 -13.45 -8.05 -2.49
CA PRO A 248 -13.63 -7.93 -3.94
C PRO A 248 -13.88 -6.48 -4.40
N ASN A 249 -14.17 -5.56 -3.46
CA ASN A 249 -14.37 -4.14 -3.75
C ASN A 249 -13.17 -3.27 -3.39
N SER A 250 -12.08 -3.86 -2.87
CA SER A 250 -10.87 -3.11 -2.52
C SER A 250 -10.39 -2.28 -3.71
N ILE A 251 -9.92 -1.07 -3.43
CA ILE A 251 -9.27 -0.24 -4.46
C ILE A 251 -8.06 -0.95 -5.07
N MET A 252 -7.44 -1.90 -4.36
CA MET A 252 -6.29 -2.69 -4.82
C MET A 252 -6.70 -3.90 -5.68
N HIS A 253 -8.00 -4.10 -5.93
CA HIS A 253 -8.52 -5.18 -6.77
C HIS A 253 -8.69 -4.69 -8.21
N TYR A 254 -8.40 -5.55 -9.19
CA TYR A 254 -8.71 -5.24 -10.59
C TYR A 254 -10.17 -5.52 -10.92
N ALA A 255 -10.70 -4.77 -11.88
CA ALA A 255 -11.87 -5.21 -12.62
C ALA A 255 -11.49 -6.38 -13.53
N PHE A 256 -12.28 -7.46 -13.51
CA PHE A 256 -12.13 -8.61 -14.37
C PHE A 256 -13.40 -8.83 -15.19
N PRO A 257 -13.31 -8.93 -16.53
CA PRO A 257 -14.47 -9.21 -17.37
C PRO A 257 -14.96 -10.65 -17.18
N ALA A 258 -16.16 -10.93 -17.68
CA ALA A 258 -16.75 -12.26 -17.65
C ALA A 258 -15.83 -13.32 -18.30
N GLY A 259 -15.82 -14.53 -17.73
CA GLY A 259 -15.13 -15.69 -18.28
C GLY A 259 -13.66 -15.85 -17.85
N LEU A 260 -13.09 -14.92 -17.08
CA LEU A 260 -11.72 -15.06 -16.56
C LEU A 260 -11.65 -15.84 -15.24
N ILE A 261 -12.70 -15.75 -14.42
CA ILE A 261 -12.75 -16.35 -13.09
C ILE A 261 -13.66 -17.57 -13.15
N ASP A 262 -13.13 -18.77 -12.91
CA ASP A 262 -13.90 -20.01 -12.84
C ASP A 262 -14.55 -20.22 -11.46
N GLN A 263 -13.88 -19.76 -10.40
CA GLN A 263 -14.40 -19.71 -9.03
C GLN A 263 -13.87 -18.47 -8.31
N PRO A 264 -14.63 -17.88 -7.38
CA PRO A 264 -15.99 -18.24 -6.98
C PRO A 264 -17.05 -18.04 -8.09
N ILE A 265 -18.10 -18.87 -8.12
CA ILE A 265 -19.06 -18.93 -9.24
C ILE A 265 -19.78 -17.60 -9.49
N GLN A 266 -20.02 -16.82 -8.43
CA GLN A 266 -20.67 -15.52 -8.51
C GLN A 266 -19.87 -14.49 -9.34
N TYR A 267 -18.56 -14.68 -9.51
CA TYR A 267 -17.68 -13.78 -10.28
C TYR A 267 -17.39 -14.28 -11.71
N ARG A 268 -18.01 -15.39 -12.15
CA ARG A 268 -17.88 -15.87 -13.54
C ARG A 268 -18.35 -14.86 -14.58
N ASN A 269 -19.35 -14.05 -14.23
CA ASN A 269 -19.91 -13.03 -15.11
C ASN A 269 -19.17 -11.68 -15.00
N GLY A 270 -18.02 -11.67 -14.33
CA GLY A 270 -17.20 -10.49 -14.12
C GLY A 270 -17.18 -10.06 -12.65
N LEU A 271 -16.16 -9.28 -12.32
CA LEU A 271 -15.96 -8.67 -11.01
C LEU A 271 -15.53 -7.23 -11.27
N THR A 272 -16.32 -6.27 -10.81
CA THR A 272 -15.97 -4.86 -10.90
C THR A 272 -16.01 -4.30 -9.48
N PRO A 273 -14.86 -3.86 -8.94
CA PRO A 273 -14.81 -3.22 -7.63
C PRO A 273 -15.69 -1.95 -7.59
N MET A 274 -16.15 -1.57 -6.39
CA MET A 274 -16.79 -0.28 -6.20
C MET A 274 -15.75 0.85 -6.27
N ASP A 275 -16.20 2.04 -6.65
CA ASP A 275 -15.32 3.21 -6.72
C ASP A 275 -14.80 3.64 -5.33
N GLY A 276 -13.54 4.06 -5.28
CA GLY A 276 -12.89 4.62 -4.10
C GLY A 276 -12.43 3.61 -3.02
N LEU A 277 -11.92 4.14 -1.91
CA LEU A 277 -11.42 3.35 -0.78
C LEU A 277 -12.56 2.75 0.04
N THR A 278 -12.57 1.43 0.18
CA THR A 278 -13.48 0.71 1.07
C THR A 278 -13.12 0.93 2.55
N ASP A 279 -14.02 0.57 3.46
CA ASP A 279 -13.72 0.55 4.90
C ASP A 279 -12.58 -0.42 5.21
N THR A 280 -12.52 -1.56 4.51
CA THR A 280 -11.44 -2.55 4.63
C THR A 280 -10.09 -1.95 4.25
N ASP A 281 -10.02 -1.21 3.13
CA ASP A 281 -8.79 -0.54 2.69
C ASP A 281 -8.30 0.44 3.75
N ARG A 282 -9.23 1.24 4.29
CA ARG A 282 -8.95 2.24 5.34
C ARG A 282 -8.47 1.60 6.63
N GLU A 283 -9.12 0.53 7.07
CA GLU A 283 -8.73 -0.20 8.29
C GLU A 283 -7.36 -0.86 8.13
N ARG A 284 -7.13 -1.54 7.00
CA ARG A 284 -5.83 -2.17 6.70
C ARG A 284 -4.72 -1.13 6.69
N ALA A 285 -4.96 0.03 6.09
CA ALA A 285 -4.01 1.13 6.09
C ALA A 285 -3.72 1.65 7.51
N ARG A 286 -4.74 1.79 8.37
CA ARG A 286 -4.57 2.20 9.77
C ARG A 286 -3.84 1.17 10.62
N THR A 287 -3.98 -0.12 10.32
CA THR A 287 -3.24 -1.19 11.01
C THR A 287 -1.74 -1.06 10.77
N PHE A 288 -1.32 -0.85 9.51
CA PHE A 288 0.10 -0.64 9.20
C PHE A 288 0.58 0.79 9.47
N TYR A 289 -0.31 1.77 9.47
CA TYR A 289 0.07 3.17 9.62
C TYR A 289 -0.89 3.86 10.61
N PRO A 290 -0.82 3.54 11.91
CA PRO A 290 -1.69 4.16 12.89
C PRO A 290 -1.45 5.67 12.96
N ALA A 291 -2.51 6.44 13.25
CA ALA A 291 -2.49 7.90 13.23
C ALA A 291 -1.34 8.51 14.07
N LYS A 292 -0.83 9.67 13.64
CA LYS A 292 0.28 10.37 14.31
C LYS A 292 0.01 10.65 15.79
N ALA A 293 -1.21 11.03 16.16
CA ALA A 293 -1.61 11.29 17.54
C ALA A 293 -1.51 10.04 18.45
N ALA A 294 -1.49 8.84 17.89
CA ALA A 294 -1.32 7.60 18.64
C ALA A 294 0.17 7.28 18.94
N ARG A 295 1.13 8.05 18.40
CA ARG A 295 2.56 7.79 18.58
C ARG A 295 2.97 8.04 20.04
N LYS A 296 3.50 7.00 20.66
CA LYS A 296 4.17 7.07 21.97
C LYS A 296 5.68 6.98 21.75
N PHE A 297 6.43 7.72 22.55
CA PHE A 297 7.89 7.74 22.54
C PHE A 297 8.44 7.27 23.88
N THR A 298 9.46 6.42 23.83
CA THR A 298 10.28 6.04 24.98
C THR A 298 11.65 6.68 24.84
N VAL A 299 12.21 7.26 25.90
CA VAL A 299 13.57 7.80 25.82
C VAL A 299 14.57 6.64 25.77
N LEU A 300 15.37 6.55 24.70
CA LEU A 300 16.44 5.56 24.59
C LEU A 300 17.74 6.18 25.10
N LYS A 301 18.23 5.70 26.24
CA LYS A 301 19.44 6.21 26.88
C LYS A 301 20.67 5.39 26.46
N PRO A 302 21.85 6.03 26.34
CA PRO A 302 23.09 5.31 26.10
C PRO A 302 23.34 4.22 27.16
N PHE A 303 23.83 3.06 26.70
CA PHE A 303 24.15 1.88 27.50
C PHE A 303 22.96 1.28 28.28
N GLN A 304 21.72 1.60 27.90
CA GLN A 304 20.51 0.97 28.45
C GLN A 304 19.82 0.12 27.40
N LEU A 305 19.67 -1.17 27.70
CA LEU A 305 19.02 -2.12 26.81
C LEU A 305 17.50 -1.99 26.93
N GLU A 306 16.84 -1.66 25.83
CA GLU A 306 15.39 -1.48 25.77
C GLU A 306 14.71 -2.66 25.07
N SER A 307 13.81 -3.37 25.77
CA SER A 307 13.01 -4.44 25.14
C SER A 307 12.00 -3.86 24.14
N LEU A 308 11.86 -4.51 22.99
CA LEU A 308 10.91 -4.13 21.96
C LEU A 308 9.54 -4.77 22.19
N SER A 309 9.48 -6.07 22.55
CA SER A 309 8.24 -6.81 22.82
C SER A 309 7.09 -6.50 21.83
N LEU A 310 7.39 -6.47 20.53
CA LEU A 310 6.44 -6.13 19.45
C LEU A 310 5.92 -7.39 18.73
N LYS A 311 4.69 -7.32 18.24
CA LYS A 311 4.15 -8.28 17.26
C LYS A 311 4.61 -7.93 15.84
N PRO A 312 4.50 -8.86 14.87
CA PRO A 312 4.71 -8.55 13.45
C PRO A 312 3.91 -7.31 13.02
N GLY A 313 4.55 -6.40 12.27
CA GLY A 313 3.96 -5.15 11.80
C GLY A 313 3.89 -4.02 12.84
N GLU A 314 4.00 -4.31 14.14
CA GLU A 314 4.03 -3.28 15.17
C GLU A 314 5.34 -2.47 15.15
N GLN A 315 5.28 -1.29 15.75
CA GLN A 315 6.39 -0.34 15.78
C GLN A 315 6.54 0.25 17.19
N LYS A 316 7.79 0.43 17.63
CA LYS A 316 8.15 1.24 18.80
C LYS A 316 8.92 2.47 18.34
N ASN A 317 8.59 3.62 18.93
CA ASN A 317 9.31 4.87 18.69
C ASN A 317 10.13 5.22 19.92
N PHE A 318 11.35 5.64 19.69
CA PHE A 318 12.22 6.16 20.72
C PHE A 318 12.60 7.61 20.42
N GLU A 319 12.82 8.35 21.50
CA GLU A 319 13.44 9.65 21.47
C GLU A 319 14.87 9.53 22.00
N ILE A 320 15.80 10.17 21.30
CA ILE A 320 17.22 10.24 21.68
C ILE A 320 17.60 11.71 21.73
N ILE A 321 18.10 12.16 22.87
CA ILE A 321 18.67 13.49 23.06
C ILE A 321 20.10 13.28 23.59
N PRO A 322 21.13 13.39 22.75
CA PRO A 322 22.51 13.14 23.16
C PRO A 322 22.98 14.18 24.18
N GLU A 323 23.61 13.71 25.26
CA GLU A 323 24.24 14.58 26.25
C GLU A 323 25.61 15.11 25.78
N ARG A 324 26.18 14.50 24.74
CA ARG A 324 27.43 14.92 24.08
C ARG A 324 27.37 14.68 22.58
N SER A 325 28.16 15.45 21.83
CA SER A 325 28.31 15.24 20.38
C SER A 325 29.34 14.16 20.12
N ASP A 326 28.93 13.01 19.60
CA ASP A 326 29.79 11.85 19.41
C ASP A 326 29.28 10.94 18.28
N GLU A 327 30.10 9.99 17.87
CA GLU A 327 29.63 8.86 17.07
C GLU A 327 28.95 7.84 18.00
N PHE A 328 27.70 7.50 17.69
CA PHE A 328 26.93 6.51 18.42
C PHE A 328 26.59 5.34 17.50
N THR A 329 26.50 4.16 18.09
CA THR A 329 25.92 2.99 17.45
C THR A 329 24.56 2.68 18.07
N ILE A 330 23.56 2.56 17.21
CA ILE A 330 22.24 2.04 17.55
C ILE A 330 22.14 0.67 16.91
N GLN A 331 21.83 -0.35 17.68
CA GLN A 331 21.69 -1.70 17.15
C GLN A 331 20.55 -2.44 17.82
N THR A 332 19.84 -3.22 17.02
CA THR A 332 18.93 -4.23 17.54
C THR A 332 19.72 -5.49 17.97
N PHE A 333 19.12 -6.29 18.84
CA PHE A 333 19.66 -7.56 19.30
C PHE A 333 18.52 -8.55 19.40
N GLY A 334 18.77 -9.80 19.02
CA GLY A 334 17.77 -10.86 19.05
C GLY A 334 17.78 -11.69 17.77
N ARG A 335 16.66 -12.39 17.56
CA ARG A 335 16.44 -13.29 16.40
C ARG A 335 15.34 -12.80 15.46
N SER A 336 14.84 -11.60 15.69
CA SER A 336 13.66 -11.08 15.02
C SER A 336 14.04 -10.12 13.92
N ASP A 337 13.39 -10.25 12.77
CA ASP A 337 13.68 -9.38 11.63
C ASP A 337 13.08 -7.99 11.84
N SER A 338 13.85 -6.93 11.66
CA SER A 338 13.41 -5.56 11.91
C SER A 338 13.98 -4.55 10.93
N VAL A 339 13.25 -3.45 10.78
CA VAL A 339 13.76 -2.22 10.17
C VAL A 339 13.85 -1.13 11.20
N MET A 340 14.97 -0.42 11.15
CA MET A 340 15.29 0.67 12.01
C MET A 340 15.52 1.91 11.16
N VAL A 341 14.85 3.01 11.48
CA VAL A 341 15.03 4.28 10.79
C VAL A 341 15.20 5.39 11.81
N LEU A 342 16.24 6.18 11.63
CA LEU A 342 16.59 7.32 12.45
C LEU A 342 16.28 8.62 11.71
N PHE A 343 15.59 9.51 12.41
CA PHE A 343 15.30 10.87 11.97
C PHE A 343 15.90 11.88 12.95
N GLU A 344 16.29 13.04 12.44
CA GLU A 344 16.57 14.24 13.24
C GLU A 344 15.34 15.13 13.22
N ASP A 345 14.91 15.63 14.37
CA ASP A 345 13.88 16.66 14.44
C ASP A 345 14.52 18.03 14.26
N VAL A 346 14.25 18.64 13.11
CA VAL A 346 14.68 19.99 12.75
C VAL A 346 13.44 20.88 12.74
N ASN A 347 13.24 21.64 13.83
CA ASN A 347 12.13 22.59 13.98
C ASN A 347 10.72 21.95 13.82
N GLY A 348 10.54 20.72 14.30
CA GLY A 348 9.30 19.97 14.19
C GLY A 348 9.18 19.14 12.91
N GLU A 349 10.16 19.21 12.00
CA GLU A 349 10.25 18.35 10.83
C GLU A 349 11.23 17.19 11.08
N GLU A 350 10.76 15.97 10.93
CA GLU A 350 11.61 14.77 11.02
C GLU A 350 12.34 14.53 9.70
N VAL A 351 13.63 14.86 9.67
CA VAL A 351 14.51 14.68 8.51
C VAL A 351 15.21 13.33 8.61
N PHE A 352 15.21 12.54 7.53
CA PHE A 352 15.89 11.25 7.50
C PHE A 352 17.39 11.40 7.73
N VAL A 353 17.94 10.57 8.63
CA VAL A 353 19.39 10.50 8.91
C VAL A 353 19.98 9.20 8.36
N ALA A 354 19.39 8.08 8.76
CA ALA A 354 19.86 6.75 8.38
C ALA A 354 18.72 5.73 8.53
N GLY A 355 18.81 4.64 7.78
CA GLY A 355 17.95 3.49 7.94
C GLY A 355 18.73 2.22 7.66
N ASP A 356 18.41 1.17 8.40
CA ASP A 356 18.96 -0.15 8.17
C ASP A 356 17.87 -1.19 8.38
N ASP A 357 17.84 -2.19 7.50
CA ASP A 357 17.14 -3.43 7.74
C ASP A 357 18.16 -4.56 7.74
N ASP A 358 17.99 -5.50 8.65
CA ASP A 358 18.97 -6.54 9.03
C ASP A 358 19.38 -7.53 7.93
N SER A 359 19.12 -7.23 6.66
CA SER A 359 19.65 -8.02 5.57
C SER A 359 18.71 -9.13 5.11
N GLY A 360 17.74 -9.53 5.95
CA GLY A 360 17.20 -10.88 5.92
C GLY A 360 18.26 -11.94 6.24
N THR A 361 19.25 -11.59 7.07
CA THR A 361 20.33 -12.47 7.55
C THR A 361 20.17 -12.69 9.06
N ASN A 362 20.96 -13.58 9.70
CA ASN A 362 21.00 -13.65 11.18
C ASN A 362 21.68 -12.43 11.85
N LEU A 363 21.80 -11.31 11.13
CA LEU A 363 22.31 -10.07 11.67
C LEU A 363 21.16 -9.25 12.26
N ASN A 364 21.50 -8.20 13.01
CA ASN A 364 20.54 -7.27 13.58
C ASN A 364 20.76 -5.90 12.93
N ALA A 365 19.69 -5.13 12.73
CA ALA A 365 19.78 -3.78 12.15
C ALA A 365 20.71 -2.90 12.99
N LYS A 366 21.63 -2.20 12.32
CA LYS A 366 22.70 -1.39 12.90
C LYS A 366 22.84 -0.06 12.18
N ILE A 367 22.78 1.03 12.94
CA ILE A 367 23.07 2.39 12.48
C ILE A 367 24.25 2.92 13.28
N THR A 368 25.34 3.29 12.61
CA THR A 368 26.44 4.05 13.21
C THR A 368 26.44 5.45 12.59
N THR A 369 26.26 6.48 13.42
CA THR A 369 26.21 7.87 12.95
C THR A 369 26.59 8.86 14.05
N ARG A 370 26.99 10.07 13.64
CA ARG A 370 27.30 11.15 14.56
C ARG A 370 26.01 11.85 15.02
N LEU A 371 25.76 11.82 16.32
CA LEU A 371 24.67 12.57 16.94
C LEU A 371 25.21 13.84 17.60
N VAL A 372 24.45 14.94 17.51
CA VAL A 372 24.88 16.24 18.05
C VAL A 372 24.19 16.51 19.38
N GLN A 373 24.96 16.99 20.35
CA GLN A 373 24.49 17.30 21.70
C GLN A 373 23.26 18.21 21.68
N GLY A 374 22.24 17.85 22.48
CA GLY A 374 21.02 18.64 22.66
C GLY A 374 20.06 18.64 21.47
N ARG A 375 20.42 18.02 20.35
CA ARG A 375 19.48 17.79 19.24
C ARG A 375 18.58 16.61 19.54
N ARG A 376 17.36 16.67 19.00
CA ARG A 376 16.36 15.62 19.17
C ARG A 376 16.39 14.69 17.97
N TYR A 377 16.51 13.40 18.25
CA TYR A 377 16.42 12.36 17.24
C TYR A 377 15.25 11.43 17.56
N VAL A 378 14.59 10.94 16.51
CA VAL A 378 13.49 9.99 16.58
C VAL A 378 13.93 8.70 15.92
N LEU A 379 14.03 7.64 16.72
CA LEU A 379 14.32 6.30 16.23
C LEU A 379 13.02 5.51 16.13
N ARG A 380 12.78 4.87 14.98
CA ARG A 380 11.61 4.03 14.74
C ARG A 380 12.06 2.63 14.42
N ILE A 381 11.53 1.67 15.16
CA ILE A 381 11.82 0.26 14.94
C ILE A 381 10.52 -0.46 14.68
N ARG A 382 10.38 -1.04 13.49
CA ARG A 382 9.26 -1.88 13.09
C ARG A 382 9.74 -3.33 12.97
N LEU A 383 8.96 -4.24 13.54
CA LEU A 383 9.24 -5.66 13.54
C LEU A 383 8.53 -6.35 12.37
N TYR A 384 9.27 -7.14 11.58
CA TYR A 384 8.76 -7.92 10.45
C TYR A 384 8.25 -9.27 10.90
N LEU A 385 9.00 -9.97 11.76
CA LEU A 385 8.61 -11.27 12.28
C LEU A 385 9.07 -11.43 13.72
N ASN A 386 8.20 -11.96 14.56
CA ASN A 386 8.52 -12.27 15.95
C ASN A 386 8.69 -13.80 16.11
N TRP A 387 9.93 -14.26 16.30
CA TRP A 387 10.23 -15.68 16.57
C TRP A 387 10.11 -16.07 18.04
N ALA A 388 10.22 -15.09 18.95
CA ALA A 388 10.10 -15.27 20.39
C ALA A 388 9.73 -13.93 21.01
N SER A 389 8.46 -13.79 21.41
CA SER A 389 7.96 -12.56 22.03
C SER A 389 8.76 -12.25 23.30
N GLY A 390 9.57 -11.19 23.26
CA GLY A 390 10.37 -10.70 24.39
C GLY A 390 11.88 -10.73 24.17
N ASP A 391 12.39 -11.46 23.16
CA ASP A 391 13.83 -11.67 22.97
C ASP A 391 14.46 -10.69 21.97
N THR A 392 13.83 -9.53 21.73
CA THR A 392 14.39 -8.48 20.88
C THR A 392 14.51 -7.18 21.65
N ALA A 393 15.68 -6.56 21.55
CA ALA A 393 15.99 -5.33 22.24
C ALA A 393 16.77 -4.38 21.33
N VAL A 394 16.88 -3.12 21.74
CA VAL A 394 17.74 -2.11 21.11
C VAL A 394 18.67 -1.52 22.16
N LEU A 395 19.91 -1.24 21.74
CA LEU A 395 20.89 -0.50 22.54
C LEU A 395 21.43 0.67 21.71
N LEU A 396 21.66 1.78 22.39
CA LEU A 396 22.44 2.93 21.93
C LEU A 396 23.75 2.95 22.72
N TRP A 397 24.91 3.05 22.09
CA TRP A 397 26.21 3.14 22.79
C TRP A 397 27.28 3.92 22.06
#